data_AF-I1CEA9-F1
#
_entry.id   AF-I1CEA9-F1
#
_cell.length_a   1.000
_cell.length_b   1.000
_cell.length_c   1.000
_cell.angle_alpha   90.00
_cell.angle_beta   90.00
_cell.angle_gamma   90.00
#
_symmetry.space_group_name_H-M   'P 1'
#
loop_
_entity.id
_entity.type
_entity.pdbx_description
1 polymer ?
#
loop_
_entity_poly.entity_id
_entity_poly.type
_entity_poly.pdbx_seq_one_letter_code
_entity_poly.pdbx_strand_id
1 'polypeptide(L)'
;MVIEISGRRKGLNSPEEWYELMKQHAYQRHDSDLRSPCPMLNTLANHGFLPRDGRNVTPSDFFDALMLLRVPPTFTAAFLAYVYVGYKEANPTKSFVSQFGFTPTLHLDRLTVYNMVEHDVSLTRQDAALPPYDTTYPIPHYVERMVRLAELNNTDPAVFTRKNEHDARRLRWLESSRNNKFLRLSLMHQVMTFKYTFDV
;
A
#
# COMPACT_ATOMS: atom_id res chain seq x y z
N MET A 1 18.44 24.69 9.36
CA MET A 1 18.75 23.34 9.88
C MET A 1 18.83 22.41 8.69
N VAL A 2 20.03 22.30 8.13
CA VAL A 2 20.31 21.46 6.98
C VAL A 2 20.39 20.05 7.53
N ILE A 3 19.46 19.18 7.14
CA ILE A 3 19.57 17.76 7.44
C ILE A 3 20.78 17.29 6.63
N GLU A 4 21.90 17.06 7.32
CA GLU A 4 23.04 16.36 6.73
C GLU A 4 22.53 15.02 6.22
N ILE A 5 22.51 14.87 4.89
CA ILE A 5 22.28 13.58 4.24
C ILE A 5 23.59 12.79 4.36
N SER A 6 24.00 12.49 5.59
CA SER A 6 25.09 11.54 5.85
C SER A 6 24.58 10.15 5.50
N GLY A 7 24.89 9.72 4.29
CA GLY A 7 24.55 8.40 3.78
C GLY A 7 23.38 8.43 2.83
N ARG A 8 23.68 8.42 1.53
CA ARG A 8 22.94 7.51 0.65
C ARG A 8 22.98 6.15 1.35
N ARG A 9 21.94 5.74 2.10
CA ARG A 9 21.84 4.34 2.52
C ARG A 9 21.80 3.58 1.19
N LYS A 10 22.92 2.92 0.85
CA LYS A 10 22.92 1.90 -0.21
C LYS A 10 21.79 0.97 0.23
N GLY A 11 20.66 0.99 -0.47
CA GLY A 11 19.51 0.19 -0.06
C GLY A 11 19.97 -1.25 0.15
N LEU A 12 19.45 -1.91 1.17
CA LEU A 12 19.91 -3.23 1.59
C LEU A 12 19.85 -4.20 0.39
N ASN A 13 20.92 -4.95 0.18
CA ASN A 13 21.12 -5.78 -1.01
C ASN A 13 20.92 -7.27 -0.73
N SER A 14 20.78 -7.69 0.54
CA SER A 14 20.59 -9.10 0.89
C SER A 14 19.52 -9.32 1.97
N PRO A 15 18.88 -10.51 2.01
CA PRO A 15 17.96 -10.87 3.09
C PRO A 15 18.59 -10.75 4.49
N GLU A 16 19.87 -11.07 4.65
CA GLU A 16 20.61 -11.01 5.92
C GLU A 16 20.72 -9.58 6.46
N GLU A 17 21.04 -8.63 5.58
CA GLU A 17 21.06 -7.21 5.92
C GLU A 17 19.67 -6.73 6.40
N TRP A 18 18.60 -7.21 5.76
CA TRP A 18 17.23 -6.95 6.20
C TRP A 18 16.93 -7.58 7.56
N TYR A 19 17.35 -8.82 7.81
CA TYR A 19 17.14 -9.47 9.10
C TYR A 19 17.84 -8.72 10.24
N GLU A 20 19.08 -8.28 10.06
CA GLU A 20 19.79 -7.50 11.07
C GLU A 20 19.14 -6.14 11.31
N LEU A 21 18.70 -5.45 10.25
CA LEU A 21 17.98 -4.19 10.41
C LEU A 21 16.65 -4.39 11.15
N MET A 22 15.89 -5.43 10.81
CA MET A 22 14.61 -5.74 11.46
C MET A 22 14.76 -6.12 12.94
N LYS A 23 15.90 -6.68 13.37
CA LYS A 23 16.18 -6.90 14.80
C LYS A 23 16.29 -5.59 15.58
N GLN A 24 16.90 -4.56 14.98
CA GLN A 24 16.99 -3.22 15.57
C GLN A 24 15.64 -2.49 15.54
N HIS A 25 14.79 -2.87 14.59
CA HIS A 25 13.47 -2.32 14.33
C HIS A 25 12.38 -3.35 14.63
N ALA A 26 12.35 -3.84 15.88
CA ALA A 26 11.43 -4.91 16.28
C ALA A 26 9.96 -4.58 15.93
N TYR A 27 9.22 -5.63 15.54
CA TYR A 27 7.79 -5.53 15.25
C TYR A 27 7.02 -5.08 16.50
N GLN A 28 6.20 -4.04 16.36
CA GLN A 28 5.28 -3.58 17.39
C GLN A 28 3.99 -3.08 16.72
N ARG A 29 2.84 -3.47 17.27
CA ARG A 29 1.53 -3.02 16.83
C ARG A 29 0.58 -2.96 18.02
N HIS A 30 -0.14 -1.85 18.14
CA HIS A 30 -1.25 -1.67 19.07
C HIS A 30 -2.58 -1.55 18.31
N ASP A 31 -3.69 -1.82 19.00
CA ASP A 31 -5.02 -1.78 18.38
C ASP A 31 -5.46 -0.36 18.00
N SER A 32 -4.90 0.67 18.65
CA SER A 32 -5.13 2.09 18.33
C SER A 32 -4.37 2.60 17.11
N ASP A 33 -3.44 1.80 16.59
CA ASP A 33 -2.56 2.20 15.49
C ASP A 33 -3.31 2.20 14.16
N LEU A 34 -3.11 3.25 13.36
CA LEU A 34 -3.72 3.36 12.05
C LEU A 34 -2.91 2.63 10.99
N ARG A 35 -3.61 1.95 10.09
CA ARG A 35 -3.01 1.22 8.98
C ARG A 35 -3.74 1.53 7.68
N SER A 36 -3.01 1.35 6.59
CA SER A 36 -3.46 1.59 5.21
C SER A 36 -3.94 0.29 4.56
N PRO A 37 -4.56 0.33 3.37
CA PRO A 37 -4.77 -0.88 2.58
C PRO A 37 -3.46 -1.47 2.02
N CYS A 38 -2.36 -0.72 2.06
CA CYS A 38 -1.07 -1.13 1.52
C CYS A 38 -0.29 -2.00 2.53
N PRO A 39 -0.02 -3.29 2.24
CA PRO A 39 0.74 -4.15 3.14
C PRO A 39 2.16 -3.64 3.39
N MET A 40 2.80 -3.04 2.37
CA MET A 40 4.16 -2.50 2.47
C MET A 40 4.26 -1.38 3.52
N LEU A 41 3.38 -0.38 3.47
CA LEU A 41 3.38 0.73 4.44
C LEU A 41 3.05 0.26 5.85
N ASN A 42 2.15 -0.71 5.97
CA ASN A 42 1.78 -1.29 7.25
C ASN A 42 2.97 -1.99 7.90
N THR A 43 3.76 -2.75 7.13
CA THR A 43 4.99 -3.37 7.61
C THR A 43 6.01 -2.32 8.03
N LEU A 44 6.22 -1.27 7.23
CA LEU A 44 7.13 -0.18 7.58
C LEU A 44 6.76 0.50 8.90
N ALA A 45 5.47 0.79 9.12
CA ALA A 45 4.98 1.33 10.39
C ALA A 45 5.14 0.35 11.55
N ASN A 46 4.80 -0.93 11.35
CA ASN A 46 4.96 -1.97 12.37
C ASN A 46 6.42 -2.16 12.83
N HIS A 47 7.39 -1.85 11.96
CA HIS A 47 8.82 -1.88 12.28
C HIS A 47 9.40 -0.49 12.65
N GLY A 48 8.59 0.57 12.66
CA GLY A 48 9.04 1.91 13.03
C GLY A 48 9.92 2.61 11.99
N PHE A 49 9.84 2.21 10.72
CA PHE A 49 10.39 2.97 9.59
C PHE A 49 9.46 4.11 9.16
N LEU A 50 8.18 4.02 9.54
CA LEU A 50 7.22 5.11 9.59
C LEU A 50 6.77 5.29 11.06
N PRO A 51 6.10 6.40 11.41
CA PRO A 51 5.44 6.53 12.71
C PRO A 51 4.63 5.28 13.05
N ARG A 52 4.92 4.64 14.19
CA ARG A 52 4.37 3.32 14.56
C ARG A 52 2.86 3.33 14.70
N ASP A 53 2.33 4.45 15.21
CA ASP A 53 0.90 4.70 15.34
C ASP A 53 0.20 4.97 14.00
N GLY A 54 0.97 5.08 12.91
CA GLY A 54 0.47 5.40 11.56
C GLY A 54 -0.08 6.82 11.43
N ARG A 55 0.29 7.73 12.33
CA ARG A 55 -0.23 9.11 12.36
C ARG A 55 0.84 10.12 11.98
N ASN A 56 0.38 11.26 11.47
CA ASN A 56 1.22 12.42 11.17
C ASN A 56 2.45 12.09 10.32
N VAL A 57 2.31 11.14 9.40
CA VAL A 57 3.40 10.74 8.50
C VAL A 57 3.72 11.93 7.59
N THR A 58 4.95 12.40 7.65
CA THR A 58 5.41 13.50 6.80
C THR A 58 5.83 12.96 5.43
N PRO A 59 5.88 13.81 4.39
CA PRO A 59 6.46 13.42 3.10
C PRO A 59 7.91 12.96 3.22
N SER A 60 8.68 13.49 4.19
CA SER A 60 10.07 13.06 4.42
C SER A 60 10.13 11.64 4.98
N ASP A 61 9.32 11.33 6.00
CA ASP A 61 9.24 9.96 6.56
C ASP A 61 8.89 8.95 5.46
N PHE A 62 7.91 9.32 4.63
CA PHE A 62 7.44 8.49 3.54
C PHE A 62 8.49 8.34 2.43
N PHE A 63 9.20 9.41 2.08
CA PHE A 63 10.31 9.38 1.13
C PHE A 63 11.42 8.44 1.61
N ASP A 64 11.88 8.60 2.85
CA ASP A 64 12.96 7.79 3.42
C ASP A 64 12.58 6.31 3.48
N ALA A 65 11.33 6.00 3.84
CA ALA A 65 10.83 4.62 3.86
C ALA A 65 10.76 3.99 2.44
N LEU A 66 10.35 4.75 1.42
CA LEU A 66 10.35 4.26 0.03
C LEU A 66 11.76 4.11 -0.54
N MET A 67 12.67 5.00 -0.16
CA MET A 67 14.09 4.90 -0.52
C MET A 67 14.77 3.69 0.12
N LEU A 68 14.41 3.35 1.36
CA LEU A 68 14.86 2.14 2.04
C LEU A 68 14.47 0.88 1.25
N LEU A 69 13.27 0.88 0.65
CA LEU A 69 12.77 -0.17 -0.23
C LEU A 69 13.28 -0.09 -1.68
N ARG A 70 14.19 0.85 -1.97
CA ARG A 70 14.80 1.07 -3.30
C ARG A 70 13.78 1.38 -4.39
N VAL A 71 12.66 1.98 -4.02
CA VAL A 71 11.70 2.52 -4.98
C VAL A 71 12.39 3.68 -5.75
N PRO A 72 12.30 3.72 -7.10
CA PRO A 72 12.98 4.75 -7.88
C PRO A 72 12.62 6.17 -7.39
N PRO A 73 13.60 7.08 -7.20
CA PRO A 73 13.34 8.42 -6.65
C PRO A 73 12.31 9.23 -7.43
N THR A 74 12.29 9.07 -8.76
CA THR A 74 11.31 9.72 -9.63
C THR A 74 9.88 9.23 -9.38
N PHE A 75 9.71 7.92 -9.20
CA PHE A 75 8.43 7.34 -8.81
C PHE A 75 8.02 7.78 -7.41
N THR A 76 8.94 7.73 -6.45
CA THR A 76 8.71 8.18 -5.07
C THR A 76 8.23 9.63 -5.05
N ALA A 77 8.92 10.55 -5.72
CA ALA A 77 8.53 11.95 -5.77
C ALA A 77 7.15 12.17 -6.42
N ALA A 78 6.88 11.50 -7.54
CA ALA A 78 5.59 11.59 -8.23
C ALA A 78 4.44 11.03 -7.36
N PHE A 79 4.66 9.90 -6.70
CA PHE A 79 3.69 9.29 -5.80
C PHE A 79 3.41 10.17 -4.58
N LEU A 80 4.44 10.74 -3.96
CA LEU A 80 4.26 11.66 -2.82
C LEU A 80 3.54 12.94 -3.24
N ALA A 81 3.86 13.51 -4.40
CA ALA A 81 3.13 14.66 -4.93
C ALA A 81 1.65 14.31 -5.13
N TYR A 82 1.36 13.15 -5.73
CA TYR A 82 -0.01 12.68 -5.92
C TYR A 82 -0.77 12.53 -4.59
N VAL A 83 -0.18 11.84 -3.61
CA VAL A 83 -0.82 11.57 -2.32
C VAL A 83 -0.98 12.84 -1.48
N TYR A 84 0.07 13.66 -1.33
CA TYR A 84 0.06 14.81 -0.42
C TYR A 84 -0.56 16.08 -1.01
N VAL A 85 -0.73 16.16 -2.33
CA VAL A 85 -1.53 17.21 -2.98
C VAL A 85 -2.97 16.76 -3.17
N GLY A 86 -3.18 15.49 -3.54
CA GLY A 86 -4.51 14.93 -3.77
C GLY A 86 -5.32 14.71 -2.50
N TYR A 87 -4.67 14.40 -1.37
CA TYR A 87 -5.35 14.19 -0.11
C TYR A 87 -5.69 15.48 0.63
N LYS A 88 -6.98 15.64 0.95
CA LYS A 88 -7.48 16.69 1.85
C LYS A 88 -8.63 16.17 2.70
N GLU A 89 -8.50 16.36 4.01
CA GLU A 89 -9.66 16.27 4.90
C GLU A 89 -10.58 17.47 4.64
N ALA A 90 -11.81 17.18 4.22
CA ALA A 90 -12.84 18.20 4.12
C ALA A 90 -13.05 18.81 5.50
N ASN A 91 -12.77 20.11 5.62
CA ASN A 91 -12.95 20.83 6.86
C ASN A 91 -14.02 21.91 6.65
N PRO A 92 -15.23 21.74 7.21
CA PRO A 92 -16.35 22.65 6.98
C PRO A 92 -16.11 24.05 7.56
N THR A 93 -15.11 24.24 8.43
CA THR A 93 -14.77 25.55 9.02
C THR A 93 -13.72 26.32 8.21
N LYS A 94 -13.14 25.71 7.16
CA LYS A 94 -12.13 26.33 6.30
C LYS A 94 -12.74 26.86 5.00
N SER A 95 -12.24 28.00 4.52
CA SER A 95 -12.69 28.59 3.25
C SER A 95 -12.43 27.63 2.08
N PHE A 96 -13.29 27.64 1.07
CA PHE A 96 -13.18 26.78 -0.12
C PHE A 96 -11.77 26.80 -0.72
N VAL A 97 -11.15 27.98 -0.85
CA VAL A 97 -9.79 28.13 -1.41
C VAL A 97 -8.72 27.49 -0.52
N SER A 98 -8.84 27.62 0.80
CA SER A 98 -7.89 27.03 1.76
C SER A 98 -7.97 25.51 1.87
N GLN A 99 -8.97 24.91 1.24
CA GLN A 99 -9.09 23.45 1.12
C GLN A 99 -8.24 22.90 -0.03
N PHE A 100 -7.76 23.74 -0.96
CA PHE A 100 -6.81 23.35 -2.01
C PHE A 100 -5.36 23.53 -1.55
N GLY A 101 -4.47 22.60 -1.91
CA GLY A 101 -3.02 22.74 -1.71
C GLY A 101 -2.33 21.49 -1.18
N PHE A 102 -1.16 21.65 -0.56
CA PHE A 102 -0.35 20.55 -0.01
C PHE A 102 -0.75 20.21 1.44
N THR A 103 -0.82 18.93 1.81
CA THR A 103 -0.97 18.52 3.22
C THR A 103 0.41 18.30 3.85
N PRO A 104 0.70 18.84 5.05
CA PRO A 104 2.01 18.65 5.69
C PRO A 104 2.20 17.24 6.24
N THR A 105 1.11 16.56 6.59
CA THR A 105 1.12 15.21 7.14
C THR A 105 -0.09 14.41 6.66
N LEU A 106 0.00 13.09 6.79
CA LEU A 106 -1.03 12.12 6.44
C LEU A 106 -1.16 11.06 7.54
N HIS A 107 -2.38 10.60 7.85
CA HIS A 107 -2.61 9.38 8.62
C HIS A 107 -2.76 8.19 7.66
N LEU A 108 -2.21 7.02 7.99
CA LEU A 108 -2.14 5.88 7.06
C LEU A 108 -3.52 5.33 6.64
N ASP A 109 -4.51 5.40 7.52
CA ASP A 109 -5.90 5.01 7.25
C ASP A 109 -6.55 5.87 6.16
N ARG A 110 -6.04 7.08 5.91
CA ARG A 110 -6.56 7.98 4.89
C ARG A 110 -6.28 7.52 3.47
N LEU A 111 -5.35 6.57 3.30
CA LEU A 111 -5.12 5.90 2.02
C LEU A 111 -6.24 4.92 1.66
N THR A 112 -7.20 4.65 2.56
CA THR A 112 -8.43 3.90 2.25
C THR A 112 -9.43 4.70 1.43
N VAL A 113 -9.25 6.03 1.32
CA VAL A 113 -10.13 6.88 0.50
C VAL A 113 -10.11 6.36 -0.93
N TYR A 114 -11.28 5.89 -1.36
CA TYR A 114 -11.47 5.28 -2.66
C TYR A 114 -11.09 6.24 -3.79
N ASN A 115 -10.46 5.70 -4.85
CA ASN A 115 -9.96 6.42 -6.03
C ASN A 115 -8.79 7.39 -5.81
N MET A 116 -8.22 7.49 -4.60
CA MET A 116 -6.86 8.03 -4.46
C MET A 116 -5.84 6.94 -4.79
N VAL A 117 -5.62 6.03 -3.84
CA VAL A 117 -4.75 4.85 -4.03
C VAL A 117 -5.57 3.58 -3.95
N GLU A 118 -6.61 3.57 -3.11
CA GLU A 118 -7.45 2.40 -2.91
C GLU A 118 -8.44 2.19 -4.07
N HIS A 119 -8.59 0.92 -4.45
CA HIS A 119 -9.41 0.49 -5.58
C HIS A 119 -9.98 -0.92 -5.39
N ASP A 120 -11.02 -1.24 -6.17
CA ASP A 120 -11.61 -2.58 -6.21
C ASP A 120 -10.65 -3.61 -6.83
N VAL A 121 -10.93 -4.91 -6.65
CA VAL A 121 -10.11 -6.00 -7.22
C VAL A 121 -8.71 -6.05 -6.58
N SER A 122 -8.63 -5.64 -5.32
CA SER A 122 -7.47 -5.86 -4.45
C SER A 122 -7.23 -7.35 -4.23
N LEU A 123 -5.95 -7.75 -4.17
CA LEU A 123 -5.56 -9.17 -3.98
C LEU A 123 -6.02 -9.73 -2.65
N THR A 124 -5.96 -8.92 -1.59
CA THR A 124 -6.17 -9.36 -0.21
C THR A 124 -7.21 -8.56 0.54
N ARG A 125 -7.74 -7.47 -0.05
CA ARG A 125 -8.76 -6.60 0.55
C ARG A 125 -10.08 -6.76 -0.19
N GLN A 126 -11.18 -6.52 0.51
CA GLN A 126 -12.50 -6.46 -0.11
C GLN A 126 -12.67 -5.15 -0.90
N ASP A 127 -13.50 -5.19 -1.94
CA ASP A 127 -13.97 -3.98 -2.62
C ASP A 127 -14.66 -3.02 -1.64
N ALA A 128 -14.43 -1.72 -1.79
CA ALA A 128 -14.88 -0.72 -0.82
C ALA A 128 -16.42 -0.63 -0.70
N ALA A 129 -17.14 -1.04 -1.75
CA ALA A 129 -18.59 -1.08 -1.78
C ALA A 129 -19.20 -2.35 -1.16
N LEU A 130 -18.39 -3.27 -0.64
CA LEU A 130 -18.83 -4.55 -0.07
C LEU A 130 -18.41 -4.69 1.41
N PRO A 131 -19.18 -5.41 2.25
CA PRO A 131 -18.79 -5.72 3.62
C PRO A 131 -17.42 -6.44 3.68
N PRO A 132 -16.53 -6.07 4.61
CA PRO A 132 -16.78 -5.27 5.82
C PRO A 132 -16.68 -3.74 5.64
N TYR A 133 -16.51 -3.24 4.42
CA TYR A 133 -16.32 -1.81 4.12
C TYR A 133 -15.05 -1.17 4.70
N ASP A 134 -14.18 -1.97 5.30
CA ASP A 134 -12.88 -1.57 5.81
C ASP A 134 -11.78 -2.27 5.01
N THR A 135 -11.01 -1.49 4.26
CA THR A 135 -9.92 -1.98 3.41
C THR A 135 -8.57 -1.97 4.11
N THR A 136 -8.49 -1.56 5.38
CA THR A 136 -7.24 -1.64 6.15
C THR A 136 -6.87 -3.09 6.49
N TYR A 137 -7.87 -3.97 6.60
CA TYR A 137 -7.70 -5.37 6.97
C TYR A 137 -7.69 -6.31 5.77
N PRO A 138 -6.78 -7.31 5.76
CA PRO A 138 -6.85 -8.38 4.77
C PRO A 138 -8.02 -9.32 5.08
N ILE A 139 -8.65 -9.83 4.02
CA ILE A 139 -9.63 -10.91 4.07
C ILE A 139 -8.87 -12.25 4.12
N PRO A 140 -8.99 -13.06 5.19
CA PRO A 140 -8.17 -14.26 5.39
C PRO A 140 -8.21 -15.23 4.20
N HIS A 141 -9.40 -15.54 3.67
CA HIS A 141 -9.54 -16.49 2.57
C HIS A 141 -8.96 -15.99 1.23
N TYR A 142 -8.77 -14.66 1.06
CA TYR A 142 -8.05 -14.12 -0.10
C TYR A 142 -6.54 -14.37 0.02
N VAL A 143 -6.00 -14.27 1.24
CA VAL A 143 -4.59 -14.60 1.52
C VAL A 143 -4.34 -16.10 1.39
N GLU A 144 -5.21 -16.93 1.97
CA GLU A 144 -5.12 -18.40 1.86
C GLU A 144 -5.16 -18.88 0.41
N ARG A 145 -5.98 -18.25 -0.43
CA ARG A 145 -6.03 -18.53 -1.88
C ARG A 145 -4.67 -18.32 -2.54
N MET A 146 -3.95 -17.25 -2.20
CA MET A 146 -2.63 -16.99 -2.78
C MET A 146 -1.63 -18.10 -2.43
N VAL A 147 -1.65 -18.56 -1.17
CA VAL A 147 -0.82 -19.68 -0.70
C VAL A 147 -1.17 -20.95 -1.48
N ARG A 148 -2.47 -21.28 -1.58
CA ARG A 148 -2.93 -22.46 -2.34
C ARG A 148 -2.57 -22.42 -3.81
N LEU A 149 -2.61 -21.25 -4.45
CA LEU A 149 -2.20 -21.10 -5.84
C LEU A 149 -0.71 -21.43 -6.03
N ALA A 150 0.15 -21.06 -5.07
CA ALA A 150 1.55 -21.44 -5.11
C ALA A 150 1.73 -22.95 -4.87
N GLU A 151 1.08 -23.50 -3.84
CA GLU A 151 1.17 -24.92 -3.48
C GLU A 151 0.71 -25.88 -4.60
N LEU A 152 -0.34 -25.51 -5.33
CA LEU A 152 -0.95 -26.39 -6.33
C LEU A 152 -0.36 -26.24 -7.73
N ASN A 153 0.06 -25.03 -8.11
CA ASN A 153 0.38 -24.73 -9.51
C ASN A 153 1.88 -24.59 -9.79
N ASN A 154 2.72 -24.56 -8.76
CA ASN A 154 4.15 -24.30 -8.93
C ASN A 154 4.99 -25.54 -8.64
N THR A 155 6.14 -25.62 -9.29
CA THR A 155 7.16 -26.63 -8.97
C THR A 155 7.74 -26.41 -7.58
N ASP A 156 7.96 -25.15 -7.19
CA ASP A 156 8.34 -24.76 -5.84
C ASP A 156 7.15 -24.11 -5.13
N PRO A 157 6.54 -24.80 -4.14
CA PRO A 157 5.37 -24.29 -3.43
C PRO A 157 5.70 -23.09 -2.52
N ALA A 158 6.99 -22.84 -2.22
CA ALA A 158 7.41 -21.73 -1.38
C ALA A 158 7.44 -20.37 -2.12
N VAL A 159 7.30 -20.37 -3.45
CA VAL A 159 7.42 -19.17 -4.27
C VAL A 159 6.05 -18.75 -4.80
N PHE A 160 5.63 -17.52 -4.52
CA PHE A 160 4.46 -16.92 -5.17
C PHE A 160 4.89 -16.23 -6.47
N THR A 161 4.47 -16.76 -7.61
CA THR A 161 4.90 -16.29 -8.94
C THR A 161 3.96 -15.24 -9.51
N ARG A 162 4.41 -14.53 -10.56
CA ARG A 162 3.56 -13.62 -11.34
C ARG A 162 2.32 -14.30 -11.92
N LYS A 163 2.43 -15.57 -12.33
CA LYS A 163 1.28 -16.34 -12.81
C LYS A 163 0.25 -16.54 -11.69
N ASN A 164 0.70 -16.85 -10.47
CA ASN A 164 -0.22 -16.95 -9.34
C ASN A 164 -0.87 -15.60 -9.01
N GLU A 165 -0.13 -14.49 -9.09
CA GLU A 165 -0.70 -13.15 -8.92
C GLU A 165 -1.78 -12.87 -9.97
N HIS A 166 -1.49 -13.15 -11.25
CA HIS A 166 -2.45 -13.03 -12.33
C HIS A 166 -3.72 -13.85 -12.06
N ASP A 167 -3.56 -15.12 -11.69
CA ASP A 167 -4.69 -16.02 -11.44
C ASP A 167 -5.52 -15.56 -10.24
N ALA A 168 -4.87 -15.13 -9.15
CA ALA A 168 -5.53 -14.54 -7.99
C ALA A 168 -6.31 -13.28 -8.38
N ARG A 169 -5.73 -12.41 -9.21
CA ARG A 169 -6.35 -11.17 -9.67
C ARG A 169 -7.53 -11.43 -10.59
N ARG A 170 -7.43 -12.41 -11.49
CA ARG A 170 -8.53 -12.83 -12.37
C ARG A 170 -9.72 -13.33 -11.56
N LEU A 171 -9.47 -14.13 -10.51
CA LEU A 171 -10.53 -14.58 -9.60
C LEU A 171 -11.19 -13.39 -8.89
N ARG A 172 -10.39 -12.44 -8.38
CA ARG A 172 -10.92 -11.22 -7.76
C ARG A 172 -11.77 -10.40 -8.73
N TRP A 173 -11.32 -10.25 -9.98
CA TRP A 173 -12.08 -9.53 -11.01
C TRP A 173 -13.45 -10.18 -11.27
N LEU A 174 -13.50 -11.51 -11.38
CA LEU A 174 -14.76 -12.24 -11.58
C LEU A 174 -15.71 -12.08 -10.40
N GLU A 175 -15.19 -12.16 -9.17
CA GLU A 175 -15.96 -11.98 -7.94
C GLU A 175 -16.51 -10.56 -7.82
N SER A 176 -15.67 -9.55 -8.03
CA SER A 176 -16.07 -8.15 -8.02
C SER A 176 -17.09 -7.85 -9.11
N SER A 177 -16.88 -8.33 -10.33
CA SER A 177 -17.82 -8.15 -11.45
C SER A 177 -19.19 -8.77 -11.17
N ARG A 178 -19.21 -9.90 -10.45
CA ARG A 178 -20.44 -10.59 -10.08
C ARG A 178 -21.17 -9.92 -8.92
N ASN A 179 -20.42 -9.49 -7.90
CA ASN A 179 -20.99 -9.16 -6.58
C ASN A 179 -21.05 -7.66 -6.31
N ASN A 180 -20.19 -6.85 -6.94
CA ASN A 180 -20.10 -5.41 -6.74
C ASN A 180 -20.77 -4.67 -7.90
N LYS A 181 -22.03 -4.28 -7.72
CA LYS A 181 -22.78 -3.46 -8.71
C LYS A 181 -22.17 -2.07 -8.94
N PHE A 182 -21.28 -1.64 -8.05
CA PHE A 182 -20.59 -0.35 -8.10
C PHE A 182 -19.11 -0.49 -8.50
N LEU A 183 -18.72 -1.64 -9.07
CA LEU A 183 -17.35 -1.91 -9.50
C LEU A 183 -16.82 -0.74 -10.34
N ARG A 184 -15.72 -0.13 -9.87
CA ARG A 184 -15.03 0.94 -10.59
C ARG A 184 -13.53 0.69 -10.59
N LEU A 185 -12.94 0.78 -11.76
CA LEU A 185 -11.50 0.71 -11.98
C LEU A 185 -11.15 1.76 -13.02
N SER A 186 -10.65 2.92 -12.56
CA SER A 186 -10.16 3.95 -13.49
C SER A 186 -8.96 3.43 -14.28
N LEU A 187 -8.61 4.06 -15.39
CA LEU A 187 -7.48 3.63 -16.23
C LEU A 187 -6.17 3.48 -15.42
N MET A 188 -5.91 4.42 -14.50
CA MET A 188 -4.75 4.34 -13.60
C MET A 188 -4.80 3.07 -12.73
N HIS A 189 -5.96 2.77 -12.13
CA HIS A 189 -6.12 1.58 -11.30
C HIS A 189 -6.12 0.29 -12.12
N GLN A 190 -6.60 0.30 -13.36
CA GLN A 190 -6.45 -0.83 -14.28
C GLN A 190 -4.97 -1.10 -14.56
N VAL A 191 -4.17 -0.07 -14.85
CA VAL A 191 -2.73 -0.24 -15.00
C VAL A 191 -2.12 -0.78 -13.71
N MET A 192 -2.46 -0.26 -12.53
CA MET A 192 -1.91 -0.78 -11.26
C MET A 192 -2.33 -2.22 -10.96
N THR A 193 -3.56 -2.60 -11.30
CA THR A 193 -4.15 -3.91 -11.03
C THR A 193 -3.69 -4.97 -12.02
N PHE A 194 -3.54 -4.57 -13.28
CA PHE A 194 -3.46 -5.47 -14.42
C PHE A 194 -2.23 -5.29 -15.33
N LYS A 195 -1.25 -4.46 -14.92
CA LYS A 195 -0.04 -4.16 -15.72
C LYS A 195 0.66 -5.39 -16.33
N TYR A 196 0.52 -6.54 -15.68
CA TYR A 196 1.18 -7.80 -16.06
C TYR A 196 0.19 -8.95 -16.27
N THR A 197 -1.10 -8.64 -16.40
CA THR A 197 -2.16 -9.67 -16.58
C THR A 197 -2.71 -9.77 -17.99
N PHE A 198 -2.40 -8.82 -18.87
CA PHE A 198 -2.78 -8.87 -20.28
C PHE A 198 -1.61 -9.25 -21.20
N ASP A 199 -0.46 -9.62 -20.64
CA ASP A 199 0.63 -10.24 -21.40
C ASP A 199 0.29 -11.73 -21.60
N VAL A 200 -0.56 -12.00 -22.60
CA VAL A 200 -0.80 -13.34 -23.18
C VAL A 200 -0.31 -13.33 -24.62
#